data_AF-A0A9P6HLV4-F1
#
_entry.id   AF-A0A9P6HLV4-F1
#
_cell.length_a   1.000
_cell.length_b   1.000
_cell.length_c   1.000
_cell.angle_alpha   90.00
_cell.angle_beta   90.00
_cell.angle_gamma   90.00
#
_symmetry.space_group_name_H-M   'P 1'
#
loop_
_entity.id
_entity.type
_entity.pdbx_description
1 polymer ?
#
loop_
_entity_poly.entity_id
_entity_poly.type
_entity_poly.pdbx_seq_one_letter_code
_entity_poly.pdbx_strand_id
1 'polypeptide(L)'
;MAMLPTAVAPAPQEDPYRSSSGGLSNNVPLIFRRLHRFQQMDFELAAWQLTYLCLAPKRVYRNVYFHKQTKNTWARDDPAILILLSACLCIAAVAWSVVYSYGLVGCFKLALLMILRDFLLVGMVVATIFWAFSNYVLLAPPTHSTAADSKVEWAYAFDVHTNAFFPLYLTLYLGQLFLVPLLLKNNWVCLWLGNTLYLAAFGQYIYGIYLGFNALPFLIRTELLLSPLLPLFTGYILTLLGFNVAKHVLEAYFGS
;
A
#
# COMPACT_ATOMS: atom_id res chain seq x y z
N MET A 1 80.40 14.80 0.93
CA MET A 1 80.60 14.02 2.15
C MET A 1 80.10 14.86 3.32
N ALA A 2 78.89 14.57 3.80
CA ALA A 2 78.36 15.06 5.08
C ALA A 2 77.30 14.05 5.54
N MET A 3 77.49 13.52 6.73
CA MET A 3 76.75 12.44 7.39
C MET A 3 75.56 13.03 8.17
N LEU A 4 74.38 12.36 8.08
CA LEU A 4 73.34 12.07 9.11
C LEU A 4 73.01 13.09 10.24
N PRO A 5 71.72 13.21 10.66
CA PRO A 5 71.13 12.15 11.49
C PRO A 5 69.66 11.76 11.22
N THR A 6 69.42 10.51 11.55
CA THR A 6 68.19 9.74 11.69
C THR A 6 67.42 10.06 12.97
N ALA A 7 66.11 9.73 12.94
CA ALA A 7 65.17 9.49 14.04
C ALA A 7 64.32 10.69 14.51
N VAL A 8 63.04 10.65 14.11
CA VAL A 8 61.93 11.28 14.84
C VAL A 8 60.92 10.17 15.15
N ALA A 9 60.50 10.13 16.41
CA ALA A 9 59.71 9.09 17.08
C ALA A 9 58.33 8.81 16.43
N PRO A 10 57.75 7.60 16.65
CA PRO A 10 56.39 7.31 16.20
C PRO A 10 55.37 8.10 17.03
N ALA A 11 54.43 8.76 16.35
CA ALA A 11 53.29 9.42 16.97
C ALA A 11 52.36 8.38 17.64
N PRO A 12 51.71 8.72 18.77
CA PRO A 12 50.80 7.79 19.45
C PRO A 12 49.58 7.47 18.56
N GLN A 13 49.29 6.18 18.42
CA GLN A 13 48.06 5.66 17.80
C GLN A 13 46.86 6.03 18.66
N GLU A 14 45.92 6.79 18.10
CA GLU A 14 44.59 6.99 18.67
C GLU A 14 43.72 5.77 18.38
N ASP A 15 43.25 5.09 19.43
CA ASP A 15 42.31 3.97 19.36
C ASP A 15 40.95 4.43 18.79
N PRO A 16 40.40 3.78 17.74
CA PRO A 16 39.13 4.19 17.13
C PRO A 16 37.88 3.72 17.89
N TYR A 17 37.99 3.09 19.05
CA TYR A 17 36.85 2.60 19.82
C TYR A 17 36.47 3.55 20.96
N ARG A 18 35.93 4.72 20.61
CA ARG A 18 35.08 5.50 21.53
C ARG A 18 33.61 5.25 21.20
N SER A 19 32.99 4.49 22.09
CA SER A 19 31.54 4.31 22.22
C SER A 19 30.82 5.65 22.32
N SER A 20 30.08 6.02 21.28
CA SER A 20 29.13 7.13 21.30
C SER A 20 27.83 6.70 21.95
N SER A 21 27.79 6.80 23.28
CA SER A 21 26.53 6.98 24.03
C SER A 21 26.03 8.41 23.79
N GLY A 22 24.88 8.58 23.12
CA GLY A 22 24.28 9.91 23.01
C GLY A 22 23.05 9.98 22.11
N GLY A 23 21.88 10.11 22.75
CA GLY A 23 20.73 10.83 22.18
C GLY A 23 19.52 9.96 21.85
N LEU A 24 18.63 9.75 22.83
CA LEU A 24 17.20 9.63 22.54
C LEU A 24 16.73 11.00 22.00
N SER A 25 16.90 11.21 20.71
CA SER A 25 16.23 12.32 20.03
C SER A 25 14.77 11.93 19.84
N ASN A 26 13.88 12.87 20.12
CA ASN A 26 12.45 12.81 19.83
C ASN A 26 12.22 12.41 18.37
N ASN A 27 12.08 11.11 18.12
CA ASN A 27 11.64 10.56 16.85
C ASN A 27 10.14 10.82 16.71
N VAL A 28 9.76 12.07 16.46
CA VAL A 28 8.52 12.32 15.76
C VAL A 28 8.67 11.59 14.42
N PRO A 29 7.81 10.60 14.08
CA PRO A 29 7.99 9.82 12.87
C PRO A 29 8.10 10.78 11.68
N LEU A 30 9.13 10.63 10.85
CA LEU A 30 9.45 11.51 9.72
C LEU A 30 8.24 11.79 8.80
N ILE A 31 7.26 10.89 8.81
CA ILE A 31 5.94 10.99 8.15
C ILE A 31 5.14 12.23 8.62
N PHE A 32 5.05 12.51 9.92
CA PHE A 32 4.27 13.66 10.43
C PHE A 32 4.93 15.01 10.10
N ARG A 33 6.26 15.07 10.07
CA ARG A 33 7.00 16.28 9.66
C ARG A 33 6.85 16.57 8.15
N ARG A 34 6.66 15.52 7.34
CA ARG A 34 6.48 15.62 5.87
C ARG A 34 5.04 15.90 5.45
N LEU A 35 4.05 15.43 6.22
CA LEU A 35 2.62 15.71 5.97
C LEU A 35 2.26 17.21 6.01
N HIS A 36 3.01 18.03 6.75
CA HIS A 36 2.75 19.47 6.87
C HIS A 36 3.33 20.31 5.72
N ARG A 37 4.04 19.72 4.75
CA ARG A 37 4.62 20.47 3.61
C ARG A 37 3.75 20.36 2.36
N PHE A 38 2.53 20.88 2.44
CA PHE A 38 1.54 20.88 1.35
C PHE A 38 1.98 21.62 0.08
N GLN A 39 2.89 22.59 0.20
CA GLN A 39 3.24 23.51 -0.90
C GLN A 39 4.26 22.93 -1.91
N GLN A 40 4.84 21.75 -1.66
CA GLN A 40 5.81 21.10 -2.56
C GLN A 40 5.32 19.72 -3.04
N MET A 41 4.01 19.45 -2.96
CA MET A 41 3.45 18.15 -3.31
C MET A 41 2.95 18.15 -4.76
N ASP A 42 3.52 17.27 -5.58
CA ASP A 42 3.15 17.14 -7.00
C ASP A 42 1.84 16.35 -7.17
N PHE A 43 0.71 16.98 -6.84
CA PHE A 43 -0.63 16.37 -6.94
C PHE A 43 -0.98 15.90 -8.35
N GLU A 44 -0.50 16.59 -9.38
CA GLU A 44 -0.71 16.19 -10.77
C GLU A 44 -0.05 14.84 -11.08
N LEU A 45 1.21 14.66 -10.66
CA LEU A 45 1.94 13.42 -10.81
C LEU A 45 1.26 12.28 -10.03
N ALA A 46 0.80 12.56 -8.81
CA ALA A 46 0.05 11.60 -8.00
C ALA A 46 -1.27 11.17 -8.67
N ALA A 47 -2.03 12.12 -9.24
CA ALA A 47 -3.27 11.84 -9.96
C ALA A 47 -3.02 11.00 -11.22
N TRP A 48 -1.96 11.29 -11.98
CA TRP A 48 -1.55 10.48 -13.11
C TRP A 48 -1.12 9.08 -12.68
N GLN A 49 -0.38 8.93 -11.57
CA GLN A 49 -0.01 7.63 -11.03
C GLN A 49 -1.24 6.79 -10.66
N LEU A 50 -2.22 7.38 -9.97
CA LEU A 50 -3.48 6.69 -9.66
C LEU A 50 -4.25 6.27 -10.92
N THR A 51 -4.34 7.17 -11.92
CA THR A 51 -5.01 6.88 -13.20
C THR A 51 -4.31 5.76 -13.97
N TYR A 52 -2.98 5.81 -14.07
CA TYR A 52 -2.21 4.75 -14.71
C TYR A 52 -2.27 3.43 -13.96
N LEU A 53 -2.49 3.45 -12.66
CA LEU A 53 -2.66 2.22 -11.91
C LEU A 53 -3.93 1.45 -12.32
N CYS A 54 -4.98 2.17 -12.71
CA CYS A 54 -6.20 1.55 -13.24
C CYS A 54 -6.05 1.12 -14.70
N LEU A 55 -5.38 1.93 -15.53
CA LEU A 55 -5.34 1.71 -16.99
C LEU A 55 -4.14 0.87 -17.46
N ALA A 56 -2.98 1.06 -16.85
CA ALA A 56 -1.72 0.46 -17.27
C ALA A 56 -0.75 0.32 -16.08
N PRO A 57 -1.06 -0.52 -15.07
CA PRO A 57 -0.33 -0.55 -13.80
C PRO A 57 1.14 -0.92 -13.97
N LYS A 58 1.49 -1.70 -15.01
CA LYS A 58 2.89 -2.02 -15.36
C LYS A 58 3.75 -0.77 -15.61
N ARG A 59 3.15 0.33 -16.12
CA ARG A 59 3.86 1.59 -16.35
C ARG A 59 4.27 2.26 -15.05
N VAL A 60 3.39 2.24 -14.03
CA VAL A 60 3.68 2.85 -12.72
C VAL A 60 4.86 2.16 -12.05
N TYR A 61 4.91 0.82 -12.11
CA TYR A 61 5.98 0.05 -11.48
C TYR A 61 7.32 0.14 -12.22
N ARG A 62 7.33 0.41 -13.53
CA ARG A 62 8.56 0.76 -14.24
C ARG A 62 9.18 2.07 -13.73
N ASN A 63 8.35 3.04 -13.33
CA ASN A 63 8.85 4.30 -12.76
C ASN A 63 9.49 4.11 -11.37
N VAL A 64 9.04 3.12 -10.60
CA VAL A 64 9.67 2.74 -9.31
C VAL A 64 11.11 2.31 -9.51
N TYR A 65 11.40 1.56 -10.58
CA TYR A 65 12.77 1.15 -10.91
C TYR A 65 13.68 2.36 -11.19
N PHE A 66 13.20 3.35 -11.96
CA PHE A 66 13.94 4.59 -12.22
C PHE A 66 14.11 5.44 -10.95
N HIS A 67 13.13 5.44 -10.05
CA HIS A 67 13.23 6.11 -8.77
C HIS A 67 14.36 5.53 -7.92
N LYS A 68 14.47 4.20 -7.88
CA LYS A 68 15.57 3.53 -7.16
C LYS A 68 16.94 3.95 -7.70
N GLN A 69 17.11 4.08 -9.01
CA GLN A 69 18.38 4.49 -9.61
C GLN A 69 18.78 5.94 -9.26
N THR A 70 17.81 6.82 -8.99
CA THR A 70 18.07 8.24 -8.76
C THR A 70 18.12 8.60 -7.27
N LYS A 71 17.36 7.91 -6.42
CA LYS A 71 17.28 8.19 -4.97
C LYS A 71 17.76 7.07 -4.05
N ASN A 72 18.11 5.91 -4.60
CA ASN A 72 18.55 4.73 -3.86
C ASN A 72 17.56 4.24 -2.78
N THR A 73 16.28 4.62 -2.85
CA THR A 73 15.20 4.13 -1.98
C THR A 73 14.07 3.51 -2.81
N TRP A 74 13.37 2.53 -2.25
CA TRP A 74 12.20 1.92 -2.91
C TRP A 74 10.90 2.62 -2.51
N ALA A 75 10.77 3.00 -1.25
CA ALA A 75 9.62 3.73 -0.76
C ALA A 75 9.53 5.15 -1.34
N ARG A 76 8.30 5.63 -1.53
CA ARG A 76 8.04 7.02 -1.87
C ARG A 76 8.29 7.93 -0.68
N ASP A 77 8.76 9.14 -0.99
CA ASP A 77 8.98 10.19 0.01
C ASP A 77 7.81 11.19 0.11
N ASP A 78 6.87 11.18 -0.85
CA ASP A 78 5.79 12.16 -0.98
C ASP A 78 4.42 11.63 -0.51
N PRO A 79 3.74 12.31 0.44
CA PRO A 79 2.45 11.86 0.95
C PRO A 79 1.27 12.16 0.00
N ALA A 80 1.52 12.58 -1.25
CA ALA A 80 0.49 13.11 -2.16
C ALA A 80 -0.60 12.11 -2.48
N ILE A 81 -0.21 10.85 -2.73
CA ILE A 81 -1.17 9.78 -3.03
C ILE A 81 -2.04 9.46 -1.81
N LEU A 82 -1.48 9.46 -0.60
CA LEU A 82 -2.22 9.22 0.64
C LEU A 82 -3.28 10.31 0.87
N ILE A 83 -2.90 11.57 0.66
CA ILE A 83 -3.83 12.71 0.82
C ILE A 83 -4.91 12.65 -0.26
N LEU A 84 -4.56 12.41 -1.52
CA LEU A 84 -5.51 12.32 -2.61
C LEU A 84 -6.51 11.16 -2.39
N LEU A 85 -6.03 10.01 -1.95
CA LEU A 85 -6.87 8.85 -1.64
C LEU A 85 -7.78 9.13 -0.43
N SER A 86 -7.28 9.81 0.60
CA SER A 86 -8.12 10.23 1.73
C SER A 86 -9.23 11.21 1.30
N ALA A 87 -8.93 12.12 0.37
CA ALA A 87 -9.94 13.01 -0.21
C ALA A 87 -10.98 12.24 -1.04
N CYS A 88 -10.56 11.24 -1.82
CA CYS A 88 -11.48 10.34 -2.52
C CYS A 88 -12.40 9.59 -1.54
N LEU A 89 -11.86 9.05 -0.44
CA LEU A 89 -12.65 8.38 0.59
C LEU A 89 -13.65 9.33 1.27
N CYS A 90 -13.28 10.60 1.51
CA CYS A 90 -14.23 11.61 1.98
C CYS A 90 -15.39 11.80 0.99
N ILE A 91 -15.12 11.89 -0.31
CA ILE A 91 -16.15 12.02 -1.35
C ILE A 91 -17.07 10.79 -1.34
N ALA A 92 -16.50 9.58 -1.27
CA ALA A 92 -17.30 8.36 -1.17
C ALA A 92 -18.15 8.34 0.11
N ALA A 93 -17.59 8.74 1.27
CA ALA A 93 -18.34 8.80 2.52
C ALA A 93 -19.52 9.77 2.45
N VAL A 94 -19.36 10.92 1.79
CA VAL A 94 -20.49 11.84 1.53
C VAL A 94 -21.54 11.14 0.66
N ALA A 95 -21.13 10.50 -0.43
CA ALA A 95 -22.04 9.83 -1.34
C ALA A 95 -22.83 8.68 -0.67
N TRP A 96 -22.16 7.83 0.11
CA TRP A 96 -22.80 6.78 0.90
C TRP A 96 -23.71 7.33 2.00
N SER A 97 -23.33 8.46 2.63
CA SER A 97 -24.18 9.13 3.62
C SER A 97 -25.47 9.65 3.01
N VAL A 98 -25.43 10.13 1.76
CA VAL A 98 -26.64 10.55 1.03
C VAL A 98 -27.54 9.36 0.74
N VAL A 99 -26.99 8.22 0.27
CA VAL A 99 -27.77 7.01 -0.04
C VAL A 99 -28.46 6.44 1.21
N TYR A 100 -27.76 6.40 2.34
CA TYR A 100 -28.31 5.89 3.62
C TYR A 100 -28.95 6.98 4.49
N SER A 101 -29.12 8.20 3.98
CA SER A 101 -29.76 9.32 4.69
C SER A 101 -29.15 9.62 6.08
N TYR A 102 -27.82 9.54 6.21
CA TYR A 102 -27.13 9.93 7.43
C TYR A 102 -27.05 11.45 7.60
N GLY A 103 -27.18 11.91 8.85
CA GLY A 103 -26.93 13.32 9.22
C GLY A 103 -25.44 13.70 9.15
N LEU A 104 -25.14 14.98 9.32
CA LEU A 104 -23.77 15.53 9.21
C LEU A 104 -22.76 14.83 10.13
N VAL A 105 -23.16 14.52 11.37
CA VAL A 105 -22.30 13.80 12.33
C VAL A 105 -22.05 12.35 11.87
N GLY A 106 -23.06 11.70 11.30
CA GLY A 106 -22.94 10.36 10.72
C GLY A 106 -21.98 10.35 9.53
N CYS A 107 -22.09 11.34 8.64
CA CYS A 107 -21.17 11.53 7.52
C CYS A 107 -19.71 11.70 7.96
N PHE A 108 -19.46 12.57 8.95
CA PHE A 108 -18.10 12.75 9.49
C PHE A 108 -17.56 11.47 10.13
N LYS A 109 -18.38 10.76 10.93
CA LYS A 109 -18.01 9.47 11.51
C LYS A 109 -17.69 8.43 10.42
N LEU A 110 -18.49 8.40 9.35
CA LEU A 110 -18.31 7.49 8.22
C LEU A 110 -16.99 7.76 7.48
N ALA A 111 -16.69 9.04 7.20
CA ALA A 111 -15.45 9.44 6.55
C ALA A 111 -14.22 9.05 7.39
N LEU A 112 -14.26 9.32 8.69
CA LEU A 112 -13.19 8.96 9.61
C LEU A 112 -13.01 7.43 9.69
N LEU A 113 -14.12 6.69 9.74
CA LEU A 113 -14.10 5.24 9.77
C LEU A 113 -13.52 4.66 8.46
N MET A 114 -13.90 5.16 7.29
CA MET A 114 -13.33 4.75 6.00
C MET A 114 -11.81 5.02 5.94
N ILE A 115 -11.36 6.20 6.36
CA ILE A 115 -9.95 6.56 6.30
C ILE A 115 -9.12 5.79 7.34
N LEU A 116 -9.53 5.80 8.60
CA LEU A 116 -8.72 5.21 9.67
C LEU A 116 -8.80 3.68 9.67
N ARG A 117 -10.00 3.11 9.55
CA ARG A 117 -10.19 1.66 9.64
C ARG A 117 -9.92 0.99 8.29
N ASP A 118 -10.63 1.39 7.24
CA ASP A 118 -10.60 0.62 5.98
C ASP A 118 -9.33 0.84 5.19
N PHE A 119 -8.77 2.06 5.25
CA PHE A 119 -7.55 2.39 4.53
C PHE A 119 -6.31 2.25 5.42
N LEU A 120 -6.17 3.05 6.49
CA LEU A 120 -4.92 3.08 7.26
C LEU A 120 -4.69 1.81 8.11
N LEU A 121 -5.67 1.37 8.90
CA LEU A 121 -5.51 0.21 9.79
C LEU A 121 -5.30 -1.08 8.98
N VAL A 122 -6.19 -1.34 8.00
CA VAL A 122 -6.02 -2.48 7.09
C VAL A 122 -4.70 -2.37 6.33
N GLY A 123 -4.33 -1.17 5.87
CA GLY A 123 -3.08 -0.94 5.17
C GLY A 123 -1.84 -1.25 6.00
N MET A 124 -1.80 -0.84 7.27
CA MET A 124 -0.71 -1.17 8.19
C MET A 124 -0.60 -2.68 8.43
N VAL A 125 -1.73 -3.36 8.60
CA VAL A 125 -1.78 -4.81 8.82
C VAL A 125 -1.29 -5.56 7.58
N VAL A 126 -1.84 -5.22 6.40
CA VAL A 126 -1.46 -5.81 5.12
C VAL A 126 0.02 -5.56 4.83
N ALA A 127 0.48 -4.31 4.95
CA ALA A 127 1.88 -3.95 4.71
C ALA A 127 2.82 -4.76 5.60
N THR A 128 2.48 -4.92 6.88
CA THR A 128 3.28 -5.71 7.83
C THR A 128 3.33 -7.18 7.45
N ILE A 129 2.20 -7.78 7.06
CA ILE A 129 2.14 -9.18 6.62
C ILE A 129 3.00 -9.38 5.36
N PHE A 130 2.80 -8.56 4.32
CA PHE A 130 3.53 -8.74 3.05
C PHE A 130 5.01 -8.35 3.17
N TRP A 131 5.35 -7.35 3.99
CA TRP A 131 6.73 -7.02 4.32
C TRP A 131 7.44 -8.18 5.02
N ALA A 132 6.80 -8.78 6.03
CA ALA A 132 7.36 -9.95 6.71
C ALA A 132 7.49 -11.12 5.73
N PHE A 133 6.40 -11.47 5.03
CA PHE A 133 6.38 -12.59 4.10
C PHE A 133 7.43 -12.45 2.99
N SER A 134 7.55 -11.27 2.37
CA SER A 134 8.54 -11.03 1.31
C SER A 134 9.98 -11.17 1.81
N ASN A 135 10.29 -10.62 2.98
CA ASN A 135 11.64 -10.72 3.56
C ASN A 135 11.96 -12.14 4.07
N TYR A 136 10.98 -12.94 4.50
CA TYR A 136 11.24 -14.30 4.99
C TYR A 136 11.21 -15.36 3.88
N VAL A 137 10.39 -15.20 2.84
CA VAL A 137 10.09 -16.27 1.87
C VAL A 137 10.57 -15.93 0.45
N LEU A 138 10.54 -14.65 0.05
CA LEU A 138 10.71 -14.25 -1.34
C LEU A 138 12.10 -13.69 -1.66
N LEU A 139 12.97 -13.47 -0.68
CA LEU A 139 14.32 -12.97 -0.95
C LEU A 139 15.16 -13.98 -1.76
N ALA A 140 15.86 -13.46 -2.77
CA ALA A 140 16.86 -14.24 -3.49
C ALA A 140 18.02 -14.67 -2.56
N PRO A 141 18.61 -15.86 -2.77
CA PRO A 141 19.82 -16.27 -2.06
C PRO A 141 20.96 -15.26 -2.29
N PRO A 142 21.77 -14.96 -1.26
CA PRO A 142 22.86 -14.00 -1.38
C PRO A 142 23.91 -14.49 -2.40
N THR A 143 24.20 -13.63 -3.37
CA THR A 143 25.24 -13.79 -4.39
C THR A 143 26.16 -12.57 -4.36
N HIS A 144 27.35 -12.66 -4.96
CA HIS A 144 28.30 -11.53 -5.03
C HIS A 144 27.72 -10.24 -5.66
N SER A 145 26.59 -10.34 -6.38
CA SER A 145 25.86 -9.25 -7.01
C SER A 145 24.61 -8.78 -6.25
N THR A 146 24.17 -9.48 -5.19
CA THR A 146 23.08 -9.04 -4.30
C THR A 146 23.69 -8.48 -3.02
N ALA A 147 23.89 -7.17 -2.99
CA ALA A 147 24.41 -6.47 -1.81
C ALA A 147 23.52 -6.69 -0.58
N ALA A 148 24.10 -6.51 0.61
CA ALA A 148 23.44 -6.60 1.92
C ALA A 148 22.19 -5.69 2.09
N ASP A 149 21.96 -4.77 1.15
CA ASP A 149 20.79 -3.87 1.07
C ASP A 149 19.56 -4.47 0.36
N SER A 150 19.56 -5.77 0.09
CA SER A 150 18.45 -6.48 -0.57
C SER A 150 17.30 -6.81 0.40
N LYS A 151 16.77 -5.81 1.10
CA LYS A 151 15.59 -5.99 1.98
C LYS A 151 14.43 -5.15 1.48
N VAL A 152 13.22 -5.67 1.63
CA VAL A 152 12.01 -4.90 1.36
C VAL A 152 11.80 -3.91 2.48
N GLU A 153 11.69 -2.62 2.14
CA GLU A 153 11.35 -1.54 3.06
C GLU A 153 9.86 -1.64 3.46
N TRP A 154 9.53 -1.48 4.74
CA TRP A 154 8.12 -1.51 5.19
C TRP A 154 7.28 -0.41 4.53
N ALA A 155 7.87 0.79 4.37
CA ALA A 155 7.21 1.91 3.71
C ALA A 155 6.86 1.58 2.24
N TYR A 156 7.70 0.81 1.55
CA TYR A 156 7.39 0.31 0.22
C TYR A 156 6.20 -0.67 0.20
N ALA A 157 6.13 -1.59 1.17
CA ALA A 157 4.98 -2.50 1.29
C ALA A 157 3.67 -1.73 1.53
N PHE A 158 3.72 -0.65 2.31
CA PHE A 158 2.58 0.24 2.52
C PHE A 158 2.22 1.06 1.26
N ASP A 159 3.20 1.48 0.47
CA ASP A 159 2.97 2.13 -0.84
C ASP A 159 2.29 1.17 -1.83
N VAL A 160 2.70 -0.10 -1.84
CA VAL A 160 2.08 -1.13 -2.69
C VAL A 160 0.62 -1.36 -2.26
N HIS A 161 0.33 -1.41 -0.96
CA HIS A 161 -1.06 -1.42 -0.46
C HIS A 161 -1.84 -0.19 -0.95
N THR A 162 -1.27 1.00 -0.77
CA THR A 162 -1.91 2.27 -1.15
C THR A 162 -2.27 2.28 -2.64
N ASN A 163 -1.35 1.80 -3.47
CA ASN A 163 -1.59 1.63 -4.89
C ASN A 163 -2.74 0.63 -5.12
N ALA A 164 -2.60 -0.61 -4.66
CA ALA A 164 -3.59 -1.67 -4.90
C ALA A 164 -5.00 -1.31 -4.37
N PHE A 165 -5.08 -0.50 -3.31
CA PHE A 165 -6.33 -0.04 -2.73
C PHE A 165 -7.13 0.89 -3.67
N PHE A 166 -6.48 1.69 -4.53
CA PHE A 166 -7.21 2.64 -5.37
C PHE A 166 -8.14 1.96 -6.41
N PRO A 167 -7.72 0.95 -7.18
CA PRO A 167 -8.63 0.16 -8.01
C PRO A 167 -9.76 -0.50 -7.21
N LEU A 168 -9.45 -1.04 -6.02
CA LEU A 168 -10.47 -1.62 -5.13
C LEU A 168 -11.48 -0.56 -4.68
N TYR A 169 -11.01 0.64 -4.34
CA TYR A 169 -11.83 1.79 -4.01
C TYR A 169 -12.79 2.14 -5.16
N LEU A 170 -12.29 2.23 -6.39
CA LEU A 170 -13.16 2.51 -7.55
C LEU A 170 -14.26 1.45 -7.71
N THR A 171 -13.93 0.17 -7.51
CA THR A 171 -14.90 -0.93 -7.69
C THR A 171 -15.91 -1.01 -6.55
N LEU A 172 -15.47 -1.00 -5.28
CA LEU A 172 -16.34 -1.23 -4.11
C LEU A 172 -16.92 0.04 -3.49
N TYR A 173 -16.24 1.18 -3.55
CA TYR A 173 -16.76 2.41 -2.93
C TYR A 173 -17.53 3.28 -3.92
N LEU A 174 -17.15 3.29 -5.20
CA LEU A 174 -17.86 4.02 -6.26
C LEU A 174 -18.73 3.10 -7.12
N GLY A 175 -18.16 2.03 -7.69
CA GLY A 175 -18.89 1.11 -8.57
C GLY A 175 -20.09 0.46 -7.88
N GLN A 176 -19.88 -0.04 -6.66
CA GLN A 176 -20.96 -0.60 -5.84
C GLN A 176 -22.07 0.41 -5.54
N LEU A 177 -21.74 1.69 -5.31
CA LEU A 177 -22.71 2.74 -4.99
C LEU A 177 -23.78 2.86 -6.09
N PHE A 178 -23.36 2.85 -7.36
CA PHE A 178 -24.29 2.89 -8.50
C PHE A 178 -25.12 1.61 -8.63
N LEU A 179 -24.60 0.49 -8.14
CA LEU A 179 -25.24 -0.83 -8.23
C LEU A 179 -26.11 -1.17 -7.01
N VAL A 180 -26.08 -0.40 -5.91
CA VAL A 180 -26.90 -0.61 -4.69
C VAL A 180 -28.35 -0.97 -4.99
N PRO A 181 -29.12 -0.22 -5.80
CA PRO A 181 -30.54 -0.54 -6.04
C PRO A 181 -30.75 -1.88 -6.74
N LEU A 182 -29.73 -2.39 -7.44
CA LEU A 182 -29.73 -3.71 -8.05
C LEU A 182 -29.24 -4.78 -7.07
N LEU A 183 -28.20 -4.51 -6.29
CA LEU A 183 -27.56 -5.45 -5.38
C LEU A 183 -28.44 -5.87 -4.19
N LEU A 184 -29.34 -4.99 -3.75
CA LEU A 184 -30.24 -5.26 -2.63
C LEU A 184 -31.46 -6.13 -3.01
N LYS A 185 -31.68 -6.41 -4.30
CA LYS A 185 -32.79 -7.25 -4.76
C LYS A 185 -32.50 -8.73 -4.51
N ASN A 186 -33.53 -9.48 -4.11
CA ASN A 186 -33.45 -10.93 -3.84
C ASN A 186 -33.54 -11.77 -5.12
N ASN A 187 -32.73 -11.46 -6.13
CA ASN A 187 -32.67 -12.20 -7.39
C ASN A 187 -31.31 -12.89 -7.53
N TRP A 188 -31.29 -14.06 -8.16
CA TRP A 188 -30.03 -14.78 -8.42
C TRP A 188 -29.05 -13.96 -9.25
N VAL A 189 -29.53 -13.20 -10.24
CA VAL A 189 -28.70 -12.30 -11.06
C VAL A 189 -28.02 -11.21 -10.21
N CYS A 190 -28.72 -10.68 -9.20
CA CYS A 190 -28.18 -9.65 -8.31
C CYS A 190 -27.16 -10.23 -7.33
N LEU A 191 -27.38 -11.47 -6.87
CA LEU A 191 -26.40 -12.25 -6.12
C LEU A 191 -25.13 -12.47 -6.95
N TRP A 192 -25.29 -12.98 -8.18
CA TRP A 192 -24.16 -13.20 -9.09
C TRP A 192 -23.38 -11.91 -9.36
N LEU A 193 -24.08 -10.82 -9.66
CA LEU A 193 -23.47 -9.52 -9.92
C LEU A 193 -22.71 -8.99 -8.69
N GLY A 194 -23.30 -9.06 -7.50
CA GLY A 194 -22.66 -8.63 -6.26
C GLY A 194 -21.43 -9.45 -5.92
N ASN A 195 -21.53 -10.78 -6.00
CA ASN A 195 -20.39 -11.64 -5.72
C ASN A 195 -19.28 -11.47 -6.77
N THR A 196 -19.63 -11.25 -8.04
CA THR A 196 -18.66 -10.96 -9.11
C THR A 196 -17.95 -9.63 -8.89
N LEU A 197 -18.67 -8.61 -8.42
CA LEU A 197 -18.09 -7.31 -8.07
C LEU A 197 -17.03 -7.45 -6.97
N TYR A 198 -17.32 -8.22 -5.92
CA TYR A 198 -16.38 -8.50 -4.84
C TYR A 198 -15.19 -9.34 -5.31
N LEU A 199 -15.43 -10.38 -6.12
CA LEU A 199 -14.35 -11.16 -6.73
C LEU A 199 -13.42 -10.28 -7.56
N ALA A 200 -13.98 -9.40 -8.41
CA ALA A 200 -13.20 -8.49 -9.24
C ALA A 200 -12.38 -7.51 -8.40
N ALA A 201 -12.97 -6.91 -7.36
CA ALA A 201 -12.29 -5.98 -6.48
C ALA A 201 -11.11 -6.61 -5.73
N PHE A 202 -11.34 -7.75 -5.07
CA PHE A 202 -10.28 -8.46 -4.35
C PHE A 202 -9.23 -9.05 -5.30
N GLY A 203 -9.64 -9.54 -6.47
CA GLY A 203 -8.74 -10.02 -7.51
C GLY A 203 -7.82 -8.93 -8.05
N GLN A 204 -8.37 -7.75 -8.36
CA GLN A 204 -7.59 -6.57 -8.77
C GLN A 204 -6.62 -6.12 -7.67
N TYR A 205 -7.05 -6.13 -6.41
CA TYR A 205 -6.20 -5.79 -5.27
C TYR A 205 -5.02 -6.75 -5.12
N ILE A 206 -5.27 -8.07 -5.13
CA ILE A 206 -4.20 -9.09 -5.05
C ILE A 206 -3.23 -8.96 -6.23
N TYR A 207 -3.75 -8.74 -7.45
CA TYR A 207 -2.91 -8.53 -8.62
C TYR A 207 -2.08 -7.24 -8.53
N GLY A 208 -2.65 -6.17 -7.97
CA GLY A 208 -1.96 -4.92 -7.71
C GLY A 208 -0.79 -5.08 -6.73
N ILE A 209 -0.99 -5.88 -5.67
CA ILE A 209 0.08 -6.25 -4.73
C ILE A 209 1.17 -7.04 -5.44
N TYR A 210 0.80 -8.12 -6.14
CA TYR A 210 1.75 -8.94 -6.90
C TYR A 210 2.62 -8.08 -7.82
N LEU A 211 2.01 -7.19 -8.60
CA LEU A 211 2.74 -6.38 -9.56
C LEU A 211 3.71 -5.40 -8.89
N GLY A 212 3.38 -4.92 -7.68
CA GLY A 212 4.29 -4.09 -6.89
C GLY A 212 5.52 -4.85 -6.45
N PHE A 213 5.34 -5.97 -5.76
CA PHE A 213 6.47 -6.78 -5.32
C PHE A 213 7.27 -7.36 -6.50
N ASN A 214 6.63 -7.67 -7.63
CA ASN A 214 7.32 -8.14 -8.83
C ASN A 214 8.20 -7.08 -9.51
N ALA A 215 8.08 -5.80 -9.12
CA ALA A 215 8.97 -4.74 -9.58
C ALA A 215 10.35 -4.80 -8.91
N LEU A 216 10.49 -5.51 -7.78
CA LEU A 216 11.73 -5.63 -7.02
C LEU A 216 12.59 -6.76 -7.61
N PRO A 217 13.78 -6.46 -8.16
CA PRO A 217 14.60 -7.44 -8.89
C PRO A 217 15.23 -8.51 -7.98
N PHE A 218 15.27 -8.30 -6.66
CA PHE A 218 15.84 -9.21 -5.67
C PHE A 218 14.79 -10.14 -5.04
N LEU A 219 13.52 -10.03 -5.42
CA LEU A 219 12.48 -10.97 -5.03
C LEU A 219 12.34 -12.07 -6.07
N ILE A 220 12.38 -13.32 -5.61
CA ILE A 220 12.15 -14.52 -6.40
C ILE A 220 10.79 -15.12 -6.05
N ARG A 221 10.19 -15.85 -7.00
CA ARG A 221 8.93 -16.58 -6.81
C ARG A 221 7.77 -15.69 -6.30
N THR A 222 7.73 -14.44 -6.78
CA THR A 222 6.67 -13.46 -6.47
C THR A 222 5.28 -13.95 -6.87
N GLU A 223 5.19 -14.91 -7.80
CA GLU A 223 3.99 -15.65 -8.20
C GLU A 223 3.22 -16.24 -7.01
N LEU A 224 3.91 -16.58 -5.91
CA LEU A 224 3.27 -17.07 -4.67
C LEU A 224 2.31 -16.04 -4.05
N LEU A 225 2.51 -14.75 -4.32
CA LEU A 225 1.61 -13.68 -3.87
C LEU A 225 0.24 -13.74 -4.56
N LEU A 226 0.12 -14.43 -5.69
CA LEU A 226 -1.16 -14.70 -6.36
C LEU A 226 -1.91 -15.88 -5.74
N SER A 227 -1.28 -16.68 -4.87
CA SER A 227 -1.92 -17.85 -4.26
C SER A 227 -3.25 -17.57 -3.54
N PRO A 228 -3.50 -16.41 -2.89
CA PRO A 228 -4.79 -16.11 -2.28
C PRO A 228 -5.95 -15.99 -3.28
N LEU A 229 -5.66 -15.87 -4.58
CA LEU A 229 -6.69 -15.83 -5.63
C LEU A 229 -7.43 -17.17 -5.76
N LEU A 230 -6.76 -18.30 -5.48
CA LEU A 230 -7.38 -19.63 -5.52
C LEU A 230 -8.49 -19.78 -4.46
N PRO A 231 -8.24 -19.61 -3.14
CA PRO A 231 -9.30 -19.69 -2.15
C PRO A 231 -10.36 -18.58 -2.34
N LEU A 232 -9.99 -17.40 -2.85
CA LEU A 232 -10.96 -16.35 -3.20
C LEU A 232 -11.94 -16.84 -4.28
N PHE A 233 -11.42 -17.44 -5.36
CA PHE A 233 -12.24 -17.98 -6.44
C PHE A 233 -13.10 -19.16 -5.99
N THR A 234 -12.55 -20.06 -5.16
CA THR A 234 -13.33 -21.13 -4.54
C THR A 234 -14.45 -20.58 -3.65
N GLY A 235 -14.15 -19.60 -2.80
CA GLY A 235 -15.14 -18.92 -1.98
C GLY A 235 -16.23 -18.25 -2.83
N TYR A 236 -15.87 -17.60 -3.93
CA TYR A 236 -16.83 -17.04 -4.88
C TYR A 236 -17.81 -18.11 -5.39
N ILE A 237 -17.32 -19.27 -5.86
CA ILE A 237 -18.19 -20.38 -6.32
C ILE A 237 -19.15 -20.82 -5.20
N LEU A 238 -18.65 -20.97 -3.98
CA LEU A 238 -19.48 -21.35 -2.83
C LEU A 238 -20.56 -20.30 -2.53
N THR A 239 -20.22 -19.02 -2.58
CA THR A 239 -21.20 -17.95 -2.33
C THR A 239 -22.31 -17.89 -3.37
N LEU A 240 -22.09 -18.37 -4.61
CA LEU A 240 -23.14 -18.47 -5.63
C LEU A 240 -24.28 -19.45 -5.27
N LEU A 241 -24.09 -20.30 -4.26
CA LEU A 241 -25.13 -21.22 -3.75
C LEU A 241 -26.25 -20.53 -2.96
N GLY A 242 -26.17 -19.23 -2.73
CA GLY A 242 -27.24 -18.46 -2.07
C GLY A 242 -26.76 -17.35 -1.14
N PHE A 243 -25.45 -17.15 -0.98
CA PHE A 243 -24.90 -16.11 -0.11
C PHE A 243 -24.54 -14.86 -0.91
N ASN A 244 -25.30 -13.77 -0.71
CA ASN A 244 -25.01 -12.48 -1.32
C ASN A 244 -24.03 -11.69 -0.43
N VAL A 245 -22.75 -11.67 -0.82
CA VAL A 245 -21.67 -11.01 -0.08
C VAL A 245 -21.91 -9.51 0.01
N ALA A 246 -22.32 -8.88 -1.09
CA ALA A 246 -22.53 -7.44 -1.14
C ALA A 246 -23.62 -6.99 -0.16
N LYS A 247 -24.73 -7.74 -0.09
CA LYS A 247 -25.81 -7.47 0.87
C LYS A 247 -25.29 -7.62 2.29
N HIS A 248 -24.66 -8.74 2.63
CA HIS A 248 -24.15 -8.99 3.98
C HIS A 248 -23.14 -7.93 4.44
N VAL A 249 -22.24 -7.49 3.55
CA VAL A 249 -21.27 -6.44 3.87
C VAL A 249 -21.95 -5.08 4.05
N LEU A 250 -22.93 -4.73 3.20
CA LEU A 250 -23.68 -3.48 3.36
C LEU A 250 -24.48 -3.46 4.67
N GLU A 251 -25.15 -4.56 5.02
CA GLU A 251 -25.85 -4.72 6.30
C GLU A 251 -24.88 -4.59 7.49
N ALA A 252 -23.73 -5.27 7.44
CA ALA A 252 -22.73 -5.19 8.51
C ALA A 252 -22.09 -3.80 8.66
N TYR A 253 -21.97 -3.07 7.55
CA TYR A 253 -21.29 -1.78 7.52
C TYR A 253 -22.22 -0.61 7.87
N PHE A 254 -23.45 -0.62 7.36
CA PHE A 254 -24.43 0.47 7.51
C PHE A 254 -25.57 0.15 8.49
N GLY A 255 -25.71 -1.11 8.91
CA GLY A 255 -26.70 -1.54 9.90
C GLY A 255 -28.15 -1.55 9.40
N SER A 256 -28.37 -1.69 8.08
CA SER A 256 -29.72 -1.78 7.48
C SER A 256 -30.25 -3.19 7.46
#